data_AF-A0A3M2J4V8-F1
#
_entry.id   AF-A0A3M2J4V8-F1
#
_cell.length_a   1.000
_cell.length_b   1.000
_cell.length_c   1.000
_cell.angle_alpha   90.00
_cell.angle_beta   90.00
_cell.angle_gamma   90.00
#
_symmetry.space_group_name_H-M   'P 1'
#
loop_
_entity.id
_entity.type
_entity.pdbx_description
1 polymer ?
#
loop_
_entity_poly.entity_id
_entity_poly.type
_entity_poly.pdbx_seq_one_letter_code
_entity_poly.pdbx_strand_id
1 'polypeptide(L)'
;MIVSLLCAVGSALAYGSSTLMQAVATRRAHGLAVVLTPLVVAAFAVDGAGFLLSLLALDSLPLFVVQSIMASMLVVVVVGARFVLKARLRRQDVVAVVVVIGALVLIGLGSGEQPAVEPPAAFERTMLVATGILVVLALALYRTGPGWALAAVAGLGFSAAAIAARASHHHDGLAAMVWQPMTVCIVVGGVVGALANLRALERLAVGPCAAILSVIEVVVPGAVGVLVLGDTIANGMLPGVLVGLVLAIGGCVVLALSPANRAAEEAPGPAVAAT
;
A
#
# COMPACT_ATOMS: atom_id res chain seq x y z
N MET A 1 -7.37 20.58 1.02
CA MET A 1 -6.04 20.25 1.59
C MET A 1 -6.09 19.56 2.94
N ILE A 2 -6.46 20.25 4.04
CA ILE A 2 -6.33 19.71 5.39
C ILE A 2 -7.18 18.44 5.58
N VAL A 3 -8.43 18.45 5.09
CA VAL A 3 -9.32 17.28 5.20
C VAL A 3 -8.75 16.06 4.45
N SER A 4 -8.30 16.22 3.21
CA SER A 4 -7.74 15.13 2.41
C SER A 4 -6.42 14.60 2.98
N LEU A 5 -5.56 15.48 3.54
CA LEU A 5 -4.36 15.08 4.27
C LEU A 5 -4.70 14.32 5.55
N LEU A 6 -5.71 14.77 6.30
CA LEU A 6 -6.21 14.05 7.47
C LEU A 6 -6.79 12.69 7.10
N CYS A 7 -7.48 12.58 5.96
CA CYS A 7 -7.96 11.31 5.43
C CYS A 7 -6.80 10.39 5.04
N ALA A 8 -5.76 10.89 4.36
CA ALA A 8 -4.59 10.10 4.00
C ALA A 8 -3.83 9.60 5.25
N VAL A 9 -3.60 10.48 6.22
CA VAL A 9 -2.94 10.13 7.49
C VAL A 9 -3.81 9.17 8.30
N GLY A 10 -5.12 9.41 8.35
CA GLY A 10 -6.08 8.51 8.99
C GLY A 10 -6.09 7.12 8.36
N SER A 11 -6.00 7.04 7.04
CA SER A 11 -5.86 5.78 6.30
C SER A 11 -4.58 5.03 6.68
N ALA A 12 -3.43 5.70 6.66
CA ALA A 12 -2.14 5.09 7.03
C ALA A 12 -2.13 4.60 8.49
N LEU A 13 -2.75 5.35 9.41
CA LEU A 13 -2.90 4.94 10.81
C LEU A 13 -3.85 3.75 10.96
N ALA A 14 -4.97 3.74 10.23
CA ALA A 14 -5.95 2.67 10.25
C ALA A 14 -5.33 1.36 9.77
N TYR A 15 -4.71 1.38 8.59
CA TYR A 15 -4.02 0.21 8.06
C TYR A 15 -2.91 -0.28 8.99
N GLY A 16 -2.11 0.63 9.56
CA GLY A 16 -1.02 0.27 10.48
C GLY A 16 -1.52 -0.40 11.75
N SER A 17 -2.63 0.10 12.28
CA SER A 17 -3.29 -0.46 13.46
C SER A 17 -3.94 -1.80 13.16
N SER A 18 -4.60 -1.94 12.00
CA SER A 18 -5.20 -3.20 11.54
C SER A 18 -4.15 -4.31 11.44
N THR A 19 -2.99 -4.03 10.82
CA THR A 19 -1.89 -5.00 10.75
C THR A 19 -1.43 -5.44 12.14
N LEU A 20 -1.35 -4.53 13.12
CA LEU A 20 -1.00 -4.89 14.50
C LEU A 20 -2.08 -5.71 15.19
N MET A 21 -3.36 -5.39 14.97
CA MET A 21 -4.50 -6.15 15.50
C MET A 21 -4.49 -7.59 14.96
N GLN A 22 -4.24 -7.76 13.67
CA GLN A 22 -4.10 -9.06 13.03
C GLN A 22 -2.90 -9.83 13.61
N ALA A 23 -1.74 -9.18 13.77
CA ALA A 23 -0.55 -9.78 14.38
C ALA A 23 -0.77 -10.23 15.85
N VAL A 24 -1.63 -9.52 16.60
CA VAL A 24 -2.00 -9.93 17.97
C VAL A 24 -3.00 -11.08 17.96
N ALA A 25 -3.95 -11.09 17.03
CA ALA A 25 -4.97 -12.14 16.93
C ALA A 25 -4.35 -13.50 16.58
N THR A 26 -3.40 -13.51 15.65
CA THR A 26 -2.69 -14.72 15.20
C THR A 26 -1.78 -15.32 16.26
N ARG A 27 -1.44 -14.58 17.33
CA ARG A 27 -0.77 -15.14 18.52
C ARG A 27 -1.70 -15.95 19.44
N ARG A 28 -3.03 -15.75 19.34
CA ARG A 28 -4.02 -16.33 20.26
C ARG A 28 -4.83 -17.47 19.64
N ALA A 29 -4.93 -17.53 18.32
CA ALA A 29 -5.67 -18.56 17.59
C ALA A 29 -4.99 -18.87 16.25
N HIS A 30 -5.29 -20.04 15.67
CA HIS A 30 -4.74 -20.49 14.38
C HIS A 30 -5.83 -21.10 13.46
N GLY A 31 -5.60 -21.08 12.15
CA GLY A 31 -6.52 -21.65 11.14
C GLY A 31 -7.75 -20.77 10.85
N LEU A 32 -8.81 -21.33 10.24
CA LEU A 32 -10.04 -20.59 9.90
C LEU A 32 -10.71 -19.93 11.13
N ALA A 33 -10.45 -20.43 12.35
CA ALA A 33 -10.96 -19.85 13.58
C ALA A 33 -10.41 -18.43 13.87
N VAL A 34 -9.24 -18.09 13.32
CA VAL A 34 -8.66 -16.74 13.41
C VAL A 34 -9.54 -15.71 12.72
N VAL A 35 -10.12 -16.07 11.58
CA VAL A 35 -10.91 -15.16 10.73
C VAL A 35 -12.17 -14.68 11.47
N LEU A 36 -12.72 -15.50 12.36
CA LEU A 36 -13.89 -15.18 13.17
C LEU A 36 -13.55 -14.57 14.53
N THR A 37 -12.26 -14.39 14.84
CA THR A 37 -11.87 -13.73 16.09
C THR A 37 -12.32 -12.27 16.02
N PRO A 38 -13.01 -11.74 17.06
CA PRO A 38 -13.55 -10.38 17.03
C PRO A 38 -12.48 -9.32 16.74
N LEU A 39 -11.23 -9.59 17.10
CA LEU A 39 -10.09 -8.72 16.82
C LEU A 39 -9.74 -8.66 15.31
N VAL A 40 -9.87 -9.76 14.58
CA VAL A 40 -9.63 -9.83 13.13
C VAL A 40 -10.79 -9.19 12.37
N VAL A 41 -12.02 -9.45 12.80
CA VAL A 41 -13.21 -8.79 12.24
C VAL A 41 -13.13 -7.27 12.43
N ALA A 42 -12.69 -6.82 13.62
CA ALA A 42 -12.45 -5.41 13.88
C ALA A 42 -11.30 -4.85 13.02
N ALA A 43 -10.23 -5.62 12.80
CA ALA A 43 -9.14 -5.22 11.91
C ALA A 43 -9.63 -5.03 10.46
N PHE A 44 -10.46 -5.93 9.94
CA PHE A 44 -11.08 -5.77 8.61
C PHE A 44 -12.00 -4.56 8.52
N ALA A 45 -12.75 -4.25 9.59
CA ALA A 45 -13.55 -3.03 9.63
C ALA A 45 -12.68 -1.77 9.60
N VAL A 46 -11.53 -1.80 10.28
CA VAL A 46 -10.53 -0.72 10.28
C VAL A 46 -9.86 -0.60 8.90
N ASP A 47 -9.54 -1.71 8.22
CA ASP A 47 -9.02 -1.70 6.84
C ASP A 47 -10.03 -1.11 5.86
N GLY A 48 -11.31 -1.48 5.99
CA GLY A 48 -12.38 -0.91 5.18
C GLY A 48 -12.51 0.60 5.40
N ALA A 49 -12.45 1.06 6.65
CA ALA A 49 -12.47 2.49 6.97
C ALA A 49 -11.22 3.22 6.41
N GLY A 50 -10.04 2.62 6.53
CA GLY A 50 -8.80 3.13 5.95
C GLY A 50 -8.90 3.24 4.43
N PHE A 51 -9.46 2.23 3.76
CA PHE A 51 -9.70 2.24 2.33
C PHE A 51 -10.62 3.39 1.92
N LEU A 52 -11.75 3.60 2.59
CA LEU A 52 -12.67 4.70 2.29
C LEU A 52 -11.98 6.06 2.48
N LEU A 53 -11.18 6.23 3.53
CA LEU A 53 -10.39 7.44 3.75
C LEU A 53 -9.34 7.64 2.66
N SER A 54 -8.73 6.56 2.16
CA SER A 54 -7.77 6.63 1.04
C SER A 54 -8.44 7.07 -0.26
N LEU A 55 -9.67 6.63 -0.52
CA LEU A 55 -10.46 7.06 -1.68
C LEU A 55 -10.77 8.56 -1.60
N LEU A 56 -11.19 9.05 -0.42
CA LEU A 56 -11.42 10.47 -0.18
C LEU A 56 -10.13 11.30 -0.33
N ALA A 57 -8.99 10.77 0.09
CA ALA A 57 -7.70 11.44 -0.06
C ALA A 57 -7.28 11.52 -1.53
N LEU A 58 -7.45 10.42 -2.28
CA LEU A 58 -7.14 10.33 -3.71
C LEU A 58 -7.98 11.26 -4.57
N ASP A 59 -9.11 11.77 -4.07
CA ASP A 59 -9.92 12.75 -4.80
C ASP A 59 -9.23 14.12 -4.89
N SER A 60 -8.60 14.56 -3.79
CA SER A 60 -8.02 15.92 -3.71
C SER A 60 -6.49 15.98 -3.59
N LEU A 61 -5.81 14.83 -3.48
CA LEU A 61 -4.34 14.77 -3.39
C LEU A 61 -3.74 14.02 -4.58
N PRO A 62 -2.55 14.44 -5.05
CA PRO A 62 -1.78 13.68 -6.05
C PRO A 62 -1.51 12.25 -5.59
N LEU A 63 -1.43 11.31 -6.55
CA LEU A 63 -1.23 9.89 -6.26
C LEU A 63 0.04 9.67 -5.45
N PHE A 64 1.13 10.30 -5.85
CA PHE A 64 2.41 10.15 -5.19
C PHE A 64 2.38 10.65 -3.73
N VAL A 65 1.58 11.67 -3.40
CA VAL A 65 1.41 12.16 -2.02
C VAL A 65 0.67 11.13 -1.17
N VAL A 66 -0.43 10.59 -1.70
CA VAL A 66 -1.20 9.55 -0.99
C VAL A 66 -0.35 8.31 -0.79
N GLN A 67 0.35 7.83 -1.82
CA GLN A 67 1.24 6.67 -1.72
C GLN A 67 2.38 6.90 -0.73
N SER A 68 2.94 8.12 -0.72
CA SER A 68 3.95 8.52 0.27
C SER A 68 3.36 8.42 1.69
N ILE A 69 2.19 9.00 1.95
CA ILE A 69 1.56 8.93 3.27
C ILE A 69 1.20 7.48 3.64
N MET A 70 0.71 6.68 2.71
CA MET A 70 0.41 5.27 2.91
C MET A 70 1.66 4.47 3.27
N ALA A 71 2.81 4.76 2.65
CA ALA A 71 4.09 4.14 3.01
C ALA A 71 4.50 4.40 4.47
N SER A 72 4.00 5.48 5.11
CA SER A 72 4.21 5.77 6.54
C SER A 72 3.53 4.77 7.47
N MET A 73 2.56 3.99 7.00
CA MET A 73 1.92 2.91 7.75
C MET A 73 2.96 1.94 8.35
N LEU A 74 4.04 1.66 7.63
CA LEU A 74 5.14 0.80 8.11
C LEU A 74 5.80 1.36 9.37
N VAL A 75 5.86 2.69 9.53
CA VAL A 75 6.33 3.33 10.76
C VAL A 75 5.41 2.97 11.92
N VAL A 76 4.09 3.06 11.72
CA VAL A 76 3.07 2.72 12.72
C VAL A 76 3.21 1.25 13.12
N VAL A 77 3.39 0.36 12.15
CA VAL A 77 3.58 -1.09 12.40
C VAL A 77 4.86 -1.34 13.18
N VAL A 78 6.00 -0.78 12.77
CA VAL A 78 7.30 -1.02 13.42
C VAL A 78 7.34 -0.45 14.85
N VAL A 79 6.83 0.77 15.04
CA VAL A 79 6.74 1.40 16.37
C VAL A 79 5.74 0.64 17.23
N GLY A 80 4.57 0.30 16.71
CA GLY A 80 3.56 -0.46 17.44
C GLY A 80 4.03 -1.86 17.81
N ALA A 81 4.76 -2.55 16.94
CA ALA A 81 5.33 -3.87 17.21
C ALA A 81 6.32 -3.85 18.38
N ARG A 82 7.07 -2.76 18.58
CA ARG A 82 7.90 -2.57 19.77
C ARG A 82 7.06 -2.60 21.06
N PHE A 83 5.94 -1.89 21.10
CA PHE A 83 5.12 -1.78 22.30
C PHE A 83 4.23 -2.99 22.53
N VAL A 84 3.58 -3.47 21.47
CA VAL A 84 2.57 -4.52 21.52
C VAL A 84 3.19 -5.91 21.49
N LEU A 85 4.20 -6.13 20.64
CA LEU A 85 4.84 -7.44 20.47
C LEU A 85 6.17 -7.56 21.24
N LYS A 86 6.62 -6.49 21.91
CA LYS A 86 7.92 -6.41 22.61
C LYS A 86 9.12 -6.70 21.68
N ALA A 87 8.98 -6.41 20.40
CA ALA A 87 10.03 -6.61 19.40
C ALA A 87 11.22 -5.68 19.68
N ARG A 88 12.44 -6.17 19.43
CA ARG A 88 13.66 -5.36 19.54
C ARG A 88 13.84 -4.50 18.29
N LEU A 89 13.82 -3.19 18.47
CA LEU A 89 14.17 -2.23 17.41
C LEU A 89 15.68 -2.11 17.27
N ARG A 90 16.19 -2.24 16.04
CA ARG A 90 17.55 -1.87 15.71
C ARG A 90 17.65 -0.35 15.61
N ARG A 91 18.86 0.20 15.86
CA ARG A 91 19.12 1.63 15.60
C ARG A 91 18.83 2.01 14.13
N GLN A 92 19.06 1.07 13.20
CA GLN A 92 18.73 1.23 11.79
C GLN A 92 17.22 1.43 11.56
N ASP A 93 16.36 0.73 12.29
CA ASP A 93 14.90 0.85 12.16
C ASP A 93 14.44 2.25 12.60
N VAL A 94 15.01 2.77 13.70
CA VAL A 94 14.70 4.12 14.19
C VAL A 94 15.16 5.19 13.19
N VAL A 95 16.36 5.04 12.63
CA VAL A 95 16.85 5.95 11.59
C VAL A 95 15.96 5.88 10.34
N ALA A 96 15.58 4.68 9.91
CA ALA A 96 14.70 4.50 8.75
C ALA A 96 13.33 5.16 8.96
N VAL A 97 12.74 5.05 10.16
CA VAL A 97 11.51 5.79 10.51
C VAL A 97 11.68 7.30 10.33
N VAL A 98 12.76 7.87 10.89
CA VAL A 98 13.02 9.32 10.80
C VAL A 98 13.24 9.74 9.34
N VAL A 99 13.97 8.93 8.58
CA VAL A 99 14.23 9.16 7.14
C VAL A 99 12.94 9.12 6.33
N VAL A 100 12.06 8.14 6.56
CA VAL A 100 10.75 8.07 5.90
C VAL A 100 9.94 9.32 6.24
N ILE A 101 9.78 9.65 7.52
CA ILE A 101 8.99 10.85 7.91
C ILE A 101 9.55 12.12 7.25
N GLY A 102 10.88 12.31 7.27
CA GLY A 102 11.53 13.46 6.62
C GLY A 102 11.32 13.49 5.10
N ALA A 103 11.41 12.32 4.45
CA ALA A 103 11.14 12.18 3.03
C ALA A 103 9.69 12.55 2.67
N LEU A 104 8.72 12.12 3.48
CA LEU A 104 7.31 12.43 3.28
C LEU A 104 7.01 13.93 3.42
N VAL A 105 7.62 14.58 4.41
CA VAL A 105 7.53 16.04 4.56
C VAL A 105 8.11 16.74 3.34
N LEU A 106 9.28 16.29 2.86
CA LEU A 106 9.92 16.87 1.68
C LEU A 106 9.08 16.72 0.41
N ILE A 107 8.48 15.54 0.21
CA ILE A 107 7.57 15.26 -0.92
C ILE A 107 6.32 16.14 -0.80
N GLY A 108 5.70 16.21 0.38
CA GLY A 108 4.50 17.02 0.63
C GLY A 108 4.73 18.51 0.39
N LEU A 109 5.88 19.04 0.82
CA LEU A 109 6.27 20.43 0.54
C LEU A 109 6.51 20.71 -0.95
N GLY A 110 6.90 19.69 -1.72
CA GLY A 110 7.11 19.78 -3.18
C GLY A 110 5.85 19.62 -4.02
N SER A 111 4.73 19.28 -3.40
CA SER A 111 3.47 18.97 -4.08
C SER A 111 2.55 20.19 -4.08
N GLY A 112 2.30 20.77 -5.26
CA GLY A 112 1.23 21.77 -5.41
C GLY A 112 -0.15 21.12 -5.36
N GLU A 113 -1.19 21.91 -5.05
CA GLU A 113 -2.58 21.46 -5.14
C GLU A 113 -2.94 21.23 -6.61
N GLN A 114 -3.35 20.01 -6.97
CA GLN A 114 -3.90 19.73 -8.30
C GLN A 114 -5.16 18.88 -8.20
N PRO A 115 -6.33 19.44 -8.57
CA PRO A 115 -7.53 18.67 -8.83
C PRO A 115 -7.22 17.54 -9.81
N ALA A 116 -7.90 16.39 -9.68
CA ALA A 116 -7.81 15.34 -10.69
C ALA A 116 -8.17 15.95 -12.06
N VAL A 117 -7.21 16.00 -12.98
CA VAL A 117 -7.45 16.44 -14.36
C VAL A 117 -8.18 15.30 -15.08
N GLU A 118 -9.15 15.64 -15.93
CA GLU A 118 -9.86 14.65 -16.77
C GLU A 118 -8.83 13.78 -17.52
N PRO A 119 -8.81 12.45 -17.29
CA PRO A 119 -7.92 11.55 -17.99
C PRO A 119 -8.20 11.64 -19.50
N PRO A 120 -7.18 11.51 -20.36
CA PRO A 120 -7.39 11.39 -21.80
C PRO A 120 -8.40 10.28 -22.11
N ALA A 121 -9.26 10.44 -23.11
CA ALA A 121 -10.28 9.43 -23.49
C ALA A 121 -9.70 8.04 -23.85
N ALA A 122 -8.38 7.94 -24.05
CA ALA A 122 -7.66 6.68 -24.23
C ALA A 122 -7.25 6.01 -22.91
N PHE A 123 -7.18 6.74 -21.80
CA PHE A 123 -6.68 6.27 -20.51
C PHE A 123 -7.53 5.14 -19.94
N GLU A 124 -8.86 5.26 -20.02
CA GLU A 124 -9.79 4.22 -19.56
C GLU A 124 -9.57 2.88 -20.29
N ARG A 125 -9.45 2.92 -21.63
CA ARG A 125 -9.16 1.73 -22.44
C ARG A 125 -7.78 1.16 -22.14
N THR A 126 -6.77 2.01 -22.02
CA THR A 126 -5.40 1.58 -21.67
C THR A 126 -5.39 0.91 -20.30
N MET A 127 -6.15 1.43 -19.33
CA MET A 127 -6.24 0.87 -17.99
C MET A 127 -6.93 -0.49 -18.00
N LEU A 128 -8.04 -0.64 -18.72
CA LEU A 128 -8.72 -1.93 -18.87
C LEU A 128 -7.81 -2.98 -19.50
N VAL A 129 -7.07 -2.61 -20.55
CA VAL A 129 -6.09 -3.51 -21.19
C VAL A 129 -4.95 -3.86 -20.24
N ALA A 130 -4.40 -2.87 -19.52
CA ALA A 130 -3.33 -3.10 -18.56
C ALA A 130 -3.77 -4.02 -17.41
N THR A 131 -4.97 -3.81 -16.86
CA THR A 131 -5.56 -4.70 -15.85
C THR A 131 -5.80 -6.11 -16.42
N GLY A 132 -6.27 -6.23 -17.67
CA GLY A 132 -6.41 -7.52 -18.34
C GLY A 132 -5.08 -8.27 -18.49
N ILE A 133 -4.03 -7.58 -18.92
CA ILE A 133 -2.67 -8.15 -19.02
C ILE A 133 -2.17 -8.57 -17.63
N LEU A 134 -2.41 -7.75 -16.60
CA LEU A 134 -2.05 -8.05 -15.22
C LEU A 134 -2.74 -9.32 -14.72
N VAL A 135 -4.02 -9.54 -15.03
CA VAL A 135 -4.74 -10.78 -14.72
C VAL A 135 -4.08 -11.98 -15.40
N VAL A 136 -3.79 -11.88 -16.70
CA VAL A 136 -3.14 -12.96 -17.45
C VAL A 136 -1.76 -13.29 -16.86
N LEU A 137 -0.98 -12.27 -16.53
CA LEU A 137 0.34 -12.42 -15.91
C LEU A 137 0.24 -13.07 -14.53
N ALA A 138 -0.72 -12.64 -13.71
CA ALA A 138 -0.98 -13.22 -12.40
C ALA A 138 -1.34 -14.70 -12.52
N LEU A 139 -2.26 -15.06 -13.43
CA LEU A 139 -2.66 -16.45 -13.65
C LEU A 139 -1.50 -17.32 -14.14
N ALA A 140 -0.68 -16.81 -15.07
CA ALA A 140 0.48 -17.53 -15.59
C ALA A 140 1.54 -17.78 -14.50
N LEU A 141 1.79 -16.79 -13.65
CA LEU A 141 2.78 -16.90 -12.58
C LEU A 141 2.24 -17.57 -11.31
N TYR A 142 0.92 -17.68 -11.13
CA TYR A 142 0.32 -18.17 -9.88
C TYR A 142 0.81 -19.56 -9.46
N ARG A 143 0.95 -20.47 -10.43
CA ARG A 143 1.35 -21.86 -10.15
C ARG A 143 2.85 -22.09 -10.12
N THR A 144 3.60 -21.46 -11.02
CA THR A 144 5.01 -21.77 -11.28
C THR A 144 5.95 -20.60 -11.04
N GLY A 145 5.41 -19.39 -10.85
CA GLY A 145 6.19 -18.18 -10.69
C GLY A 145 7.05 -18.19 -9.42
N PRO A 146 8.24 -17.56 -9.47
CA PRO A 146 9.05 -17.33 -8.29
C PRO A 146 8.39 -16.26 -7.40
N GLY A 147 8.62 -16.34 -6.08
CA GLY A 147 7.93 -15.46 -5.12
C GLY A 147 8.19 -13.96 -5.33
N TRP A 148 9.37 -13.58 -5.83
CA TRP A 148 9.66 -12.17 -6.16
C TRP A 148 8.83 -11.63 -7.33
N ALA A 149 8.53 -12.47 -8.32
CA ALA A 149 7.70 -12.08 -9.46
C ALA A 149 6.23 -11.96 -9.04
N LEU A 150 5.77 -12.82 -8.14
CA LEU A 150 4.44 -12.73 -7.55
C LEU A 150 4.30 -11.49 -6.66
N ALA A 151 5.34 -11.13 -5.88
CA ALA A 151 5.37 -9.88 -5.12
C ALA A 151 5.32 -8.66 -6.05
N ALA A 152 5.97 -8.75 -7.21
CA ALA A 152 5.92 -7.69 -8.21
C ALA A 152 4.52 -7.54 -8.83
N VAL A 153 3.88 -8.65 -9.22
CA VAL A 153 2.48 -8.66 -9.69
C VAL A 153 1.54 -8.12 -8.62
N ALA A 154 1.79 -8.44 -7.35
CA ALA A 154 1.01 -7.93 -6.23
C ALA A 154 1.05 -6.39 -6.17
N GLY A 155 2.25 -5.82 -6.13
CA GLY A 155 2.44 -4.37 -6.12
C GLY A 155 1.85 -3.69 -7.35
N LEU A 156 1.96 -4.32 -8.53
CA LEU A 156 1.34 -3.80 -9.76
C LEU A 156 -0.19 -3.84 -9.71
N GLY A 157 -0.78 -4.86 -9.08
CA GLY A 157 -2.23 -4.96 -8.88
C GLY A 157 -2.77 -3.85 -7.98
N PHE A 158 -2.12 -3.62 -6.84
CA PHE A 158 -2.47 -2.52 -5.94
C PHE A 158 -2.22 -1.16 -6.59
N SER A 159 -1.13 -1.01 -7.34
CA SER A 159 -0.85 0.19 -8.13
C SER A 159 -1.96 0.46 -9.15
N ALA A 160 -2.42 -0.58 -9.86
CA ALA A 160 -3.51 -0.45 -10.81
C ALA A 160 -4.81 -0.02 -10.10
N ALA A 161 -5.10 -0.56 -8.92
CA ALA A 161 -6.26 -0.15 -8.13
C ALA A 161 -6.17 1.33 -7.70
N ALA A 162 -5.00 1.76 -7.22
CA ALA A 162 -4.77 3.16 -6.82
C ALA A 162 -4.89 4.13 -8.00
N ILE A 163 -4.29 3.79 -9.15
CA ILE A 163 -4.36 4.61 -10.36
C ILE A 163 -5.81 4.70 -10.87
N ALA A 164 -6.53 3.57 -10.89
CA ALA A 164 -7.93 3.54 -11.32
C ALA A 164 -8.83 4.35 -10.38
N ALA A 165 -8.58 4.29 -9.06
CA ALA A 165 -9.29 5.08 -8.06
C ALA A 165 -9.02 6.59 -8.17
N ARG A 166 -7.79 7.00 -8.52
CA ARG A 166 -7.50 8.40 -8.81
C ARG A 166 -8.19 8.88 -10.09
N ALA A 167 -8.29 8.00 -11.09
CA ALA A 167 -8.90 8.34 -12.36
C ALA A 167 -10.45 8.34 -12.31
N SER A 168 -11.07 7.60 -11.38
CA SER A 168 -12.53 7.64 -11.19
C SER A 168 -12.97 9.01 -10.68
N HIS A 169 -13.83 9.68 -11.45
CA HIS A 169 -14.36 11.00 -11.12
C HIS A 169 -15.56 10.87 -10.18
N HIS A 170 -15.53 11.56 -9.03
CA HIS A 170 -16.60 11.55 -8.01
C HIS A 170 -17.71 12.59 -8.25
N HIS A 171 -17.78 13.23 -9.41
CA HIS A 171 -18.72 14.34 -9.65
C HIS A 171 -20.21 13.97 -9.43
N ASP A 172 -20.58 12.67 -9.49
CA ASP A 172 -21.96 12.19 -9.36
C ASP A 172 -22.23 11.33 -8.10
N GLY A 173 -21.28 11.26 -7.15
CA GLY A 173 -21.42 10.55 -5.87
C GLY A 173 -21.01 9.07 -5.86
N LEU A 174 -20.87 8.49 -4.66
CA LEU A 174 -20.35 7.13 -4.42
C LEU A 174 -21.17 6.02 -5.14
N ALA A 175 -22.46 6.25 -5.39
CA ALA A 175 -23.32 5.30 -6.09
C ALA A 175 -23.07 5.28 -7.62
N ALA A 176 -22.71 6.42 -8.22
CA ALA A 176 -22.36 6.51 -9.63
C ALA A 176 -20.98 5.88 -9.92
N MET A 177 -20.08 5.92 -8.93
CA MET A 177 -18.76 5.29 -8.99
C MET A 177 -18.85 3.78 -9.23
N VAL A 178 -19.82 3.08 -8.61
CA VAL A 178 -20.02 1.62 -8.80
C VAL A 178 -20.25 1.24 -10.26
N TRP A 179 -20.90 2.11 -11.03
CA TRP A 179 -21.23 1.88 -12.43
C TRP A 179 -20.14 2.32 -13.41
N GLN A 180 -19.05 2.91 -12.92
CA GLN A 180 -17.93 3.30 -13.76
C GLN A 180 -17.07 2.08 -14.13
N PRO A 181 -16.59 1.98 -15.38
CA PRO A 181 -15.69 0.92 -15.83
C PRO A 181 -14.37 0.87 -15.03
N MET A 182 -13.93 2.00 -14.48
CA MET A 182 -12.77 2.07 -13.59
C MET A 182 -12.95 1.26 -12.30
N THR A 183 -14.18 1.06 -11.82
CA THR A 183 -14.45 0.22 -10.64
C THR A 183 -14.06 -1.23 -10.88
N VAL A 184 -14.18 -1.72 -12.11
CA VAL A 184 -13.66 -3.04 -12.49
C VAL A 184 -12.15 -3.08 -12.31
N CYS A 185 -11.42 -2.05 -12.75
CA CYS A 185 -9.97 -1.97 -12.57
C CYS A 185 -9.55 -1.89 -11.10
N ILE A 186 -10.30 -1.16 -10.26
CA ILE A 186 -10.07 -1.07 -8.81
C ILE A 186 -10.23 -2.45 -8.16
N VAL A 187 -11.37 -3.09 -8.40
CA VAL A 187 -11.70 -4.38 -7.78
C VAL A 187 -10.76 -5.47 -8.29
N VAL A 188 -10.58 -5.58 -9.61
CA VAL A 188 -9.72 -6.61 -10.20
C VAL A 188 -8.26 -6.39 -9.82
N GLY A 189 -7.77 -5.14 -9.87
CA GLY A 189 -6.41 -4.80 -9.45
C GLY A 189 -6.17 -5.16 -7.98
N GLY A 190 -7.09 -4.81 -7.08
CA GLY A 190 -7.01 -5.15 -5.66
C GLY A 190 -7.06 -6.65 -5.39
N VAL A 191 -7.95 -7.39 -6.07
CA VAL A 191 -8.06 -8.85 -5.93
C VAL A 191 -6.81 -9.55 -6.45
N VAL A 192 -6.32 -9.17 -7.63
CA VAL A 192 -5.08 -9.73 -8.19
C VAL A 192 -3.89 -9.40 -7.27
N GLY A 193 -3.82 -8.15 -6.79
CA GLY A 193 -2.82 -7.69 -5.83
C GLY A 193 -2.77 -8.57 -4.59
N ALA A 194 -3.91 -8.76 -3.95
CA ALA A 194 -4.05 -9.57 -2.75
C ALA A 194 -3.70 -11.05 -2.98
N LEU A 195 -4.24 -11.67 -4.04
CA LEU A 195 -3.99 -13.09 -4.33
C LEU A 195 -2.52 -13.36 -4.69
N ALA A 196 -1.91 -12.47 -5.49
CA ALA A 196 -0.50 -12.57 -5.83
C ALA A 196 0.39 -12.34 -4.61
N ASN A 197 0.02 -11.42 -3.71
CA ASN A 197 0.75 -11.18 -2.46
C ASN A 197 0.74 -12.43 -1.57
N LEU A 198 -0.44 -13.01 -1.33
CA LEU A 198 -0.56 -14.26 -0.56
C LEU A 198 0.31 -15.36 -1.16
N ARG A 199 0.27 -15.51 -2.48
CA ARG A 199 1.07 -16.52 -3.19
C ARG A 199 2.57 -16.21 -3.18
N ALA A 200 2.97 -14.94 -3.15
CA ALA A 200 4.35 -14.51 -3.01
C ALA A 200 4.90 -14.90 -1.64
N LEU A 201 4.13 -14.70 -0.58
CA LEU A 201 4.51 -15.04 0.79
C LEU A 201 4.69 -16.54 1.02
N GLU A 202 3.99 -17.39 0.26
CA GLU A 202 4.23 -18.84 0.26
C GLU A 202 5.60 -19.23 -0.33
N ARG A 203 6.23 -18.34 -1.10
CA ARG A 203 7.42 -18.64 -1.92
C ARG A 203 8.61 -17.72 -1.66
N LEU A 204 8.42 -16.63 -0.92
CA LEU A 204 9.40 -15.62 -0.62
C LEU A 204 9.27 -15.22 0.85
N ALA A 205 10.41 -15.00 1.50
CA ALA A 205 10.42 -14.46 2.85
C ALA A 205 9.68 -13.12 2.91
N VAL A 206 8.99 -12.87 4.02
CA VAL A 206 8.06 -11.74 4.13
C VAL A 206 8.75 -10.39 3.95
N GLY A 207 9.92 -10.19 4.59
CA GLY A 207 10.66 -8.93 4.46
C GLY A 207 11.01 -8.55 3.01
N PRO A 208 11.67 -9.42 2.23
CA PRO A 208 11.88 -9.18 0.79
C PRO A 208 10.58 -8.99 -0.01
N CYS A 209 9.50 -9.71 0.34
CA CYS A 209 8.20 -9.55 -0.32
C CYS A 209 7.64 -8.14 -0.07
N ALA A 210 7.57 -7.70 1.19
CA ALA A 210 7.13 -6.37 1.58
C ALA A 210 8.00 -5.28 0.94
N ALA A 211 9.32 -5.47 0.88
CA ALA A 211 10.23 -4.53 0.23
C ALA A 211 9.92 -4.35 -1.27
N ILE A 212 9.73 -5.44 -2.02
CA ILE A 212 9.38 -5.38 -3.45
C ILE A 212 8.04 -4.66 -3.64
N LEU A 213 7.06 -5.01 -2.80
CA LEU A 213 5.69 -4.51 -2.88
C LEU A 213 5.65 -3.00 -2.62
N SER A 214 6.29 -2.53 -1.54
CA SER A 214 6.39 -1.11 -1.21
C SER A 214 7.12 -0.29 -2.28
N VAL A 215 8.19 -0.83 -2.89
CA VAL A 215 8.90 -0.14 -3.97
C VAL A 215 7.96 0.08 -5.16
N ILE A 216 7.22 -0.95 -5.58
CA ILE A 216 6.37 -0.88 -6.76
C ILE A 216 5.16 0.03 -6.52
N GLU A 217 4.51 -0.07 -5.36
CA GLU A 217 3.37 0.78 -4.99
C GLU A 217 3.71 2.26 -4.89
N VAL A 218 4.98 2.59 -4.64
CA VAL A 218 5.44 3.98 -4.61
C VAL A 218 5.84 4.44 -6.02
N VAL A 219 6.65 3.65 -6.71
CA VAL A 219 7.24 4.04 -8.00
C VAL A 219 6.21 4.06 -9.13
N VAL A 220 5.37 3.03 -9.25
CA VAL A 220 4.47 2.89 -10.40
C VAL A 220 3.35 3.92 -10.39
N PRO A 221 2.56 4.09 -9.30
CA PRO A 221 1.56 5.13 -9.24
C PRO A 221 2.16 6.53 -9.29
N GLY A 222 3.33 6.74 -8.67
CA GLY A 222 4.04 8.02 -8.73
C GLY A 222 4.45 8.41 -10.14
N ALA A 223 5.04 7.47 -10.89
CA ALA A 223 5.41 7.69 -12.29
C ALA A 223 4.17 7.94 -13.16
N VAL A 224 3.09 7.17 -12.98
CA VAL A 224 1.85 7.34 -13.75
C VAL A 224 1.17 8.67 -13.42
N GLY A 225 1.18 9.10 -12.16
CA GLY A 225 0.68 10.41 -11.74
C GLY A 225 1.35 11.56 -12.49
N VAL A 226 2.69 11.57 -12.52
CA VAL A 226 3.47 12.63 -13.18
C VAL A 226 3.39 12.55 -14.70
N LEU A 227 3.58 11.34 -15.28
CA LEU A 227 3.72 11.18 -16.73
C LEU A 227 2.39 11.17 -17.48
N VAL A 228 1.31 10.71 -16.84
CA VAL A 228 0.04 10.43 -17.52
C VAL A 228 -1.11 11.29 -16.98
N LEU A 229 -1.18 11.51 -15.66
CA LEU A 229 -2.23 12.35 -15.06
C LEU A 229 -1.83 13.84 -14.99
N GLY A 230 -0.60 14.18 -15.36
CA GLY A 230 -0.13 15.57 -15.36
C GLY A 230 0.05 16.17 -13.97
N ASP A 231 0.27 15.34 -12.94
CA ASP A 231 0.67 15.82 -11.62
C ASP A 231 1.98 16.63 -11.79
N THR A 232 1.91 17.93 -11.51
CA THR A 232 3.03 18.87 -11.59
C THR A 232 3.66 19.01 -10.21
N ILE A 233 4.98 18.92 -10.21
CA ILE A 233 5.79 19.21 -9.02
C ILE A 233 6.00 20.73 -9.00
N ALA A 234 5.89 21.35 -7.82
CA ALA A 234 6.09 22.78 -7.67
C ALA A 234 7.41 23.22 -8.34
N ASN A 235 7.38 24.32 -9.10
CA ASN A 235 8.51 24.78 -9.91
C ASN A 235 9.81 24.82 -9.09
N GLY A 236 10.81 24.02 -9.48
CA GLY A 236 12.13 23.93 -8.82
C GLY A 236 12.28 22.84 -7.75
N MET A 237 11.21 22.14 -7.35
CA MET A 237 11.26 21.11 -6.32
C MET A 237 11.40 19.67 -6.85
N LEU A 238 11.54 19.48 -8.16
CA LEU A 238 11.79 18.17 -8.79
C LEU A 238 12.94 17.39 -8.11
N PRO A 239 14.11 18.00 -7.82
CA PRO A 239 15.20 17.28 -7.15
C PRO A 239 14.82 16.89 -5.72
N GLY A 240 14.08 17.74 -5.01
CA GLY A 240 13.62 17.48 -3.64
C GLY A 240 12.62 16.32 -3.58
N VAL A 241 11.68 16.26 -4.51
CA VAL A 241 10.72 15.14 -4.63
C VAL A 241 11.44 13.85 -4.98
N LEU A 242 12.40 13.87 -5.91
CA LEU A 242 13.19 12.68 -6.27
C LEU A 242 14.02 12.17 -5.08
N VAL A 243 14.69 13.07 -4.36
CA VAL A 243 15.45 12.72 -3.15
C VAL A 243 14.53 12.16 -2.08
N GLY A 244 13.39 12.80 -1.84
CA GLY A 244 12.37 12.30 -0.92
C GLY A 244 11.91 10.90 -1.33
N LEU A 245 11.63 10.67 -2.61
CA LEU A 245 11.20 9.37 -3.11
C LEU A 245 12.24 8.28 -2.85
N VAL A 246 13.51 8.55 -3.16
CA VAL A 246 14.62 7.62 -2.92
C VAL A 246 14.79 7.33 -1.43
N LEU A 247 14.69 8.35 -0.58
CA LEU A 247 14.77 8.20 0.88
C LEU A 247 13.58 7.43 1.45
N ALA A 248 12.36 7.68 0.97
CA ALA A 248 11.15 6.96 1.37
C ALA A 248 11.26 5.48 0.99
N ILE A 249 11.62 5.19 -0.27
CA ILE A 249 11.81 3.81 -0.74
C ILE A 249 12.90 3.11 0.07
N GLY A 250 14.07 3.74 0.23
CA GLY A 250 15.17 3.16 1.00
C GLY A 250 14.79 2.88 2.46
N GLY A 251 14.09 3.83 3.10
CA GLY A 251 13.57 3.68 4.46
C GLY A 251 12.54 2.57 4.58
N CYS A 252 11.58 2.48 3.65
CA CYS A 252 10.59 1.40 3.59
C CYS A 252 11.25 0.04 3.39
N VAL A 253 12.26 -0.09 2.53
CA VAL A 253 13.01 -1.34 2.35
C VAL A 253 13.75 -1.73 3.62
N VAL A 254 14.40 -0.78 4.30
CA VAL A 254 15.08 -1.05 5.59
C VAL A 254 14.07 -1.49 6.65
N LEU A 255 12.90 -0.83 6.73
CA LEU A 255 11.84 -1.19 7.67
C LEU A 255 11.21 -2.55 7.34
N ALA A 256 10.94 -2.83 6.07
CA ALA A 256 10.40 -4.10 5.59
C ALA A 256 11.33 -5.28 5.94
N LEU A 257 12.64 -5.06 5.86
CA LEU A 257 13.66 -6.04 6.24
C LEU A 257 13.95 -6.08 7.75
N SER A 258 13.30 -5.22 8.55
CA SER A 258 13.56 -5.14 9.98
C SER A 258 13.06 -6.39 10.74
N PRO A 259 13.76 -6.82 11.80
CA PRO A 259 13.28 -7.87 12.68
C PRO A 259 11.95 -7.53 13.38
N ALA A 260 11.64 -6.24 13.55
CA ALA A 260 10.38 -5.79 14.13
C ALA A 260 9.21 -5.99 13.16
N ASN A 261 9.42 -5.71 11.87
CA ASN A 261 8.45 -6.01 10.82
C ASN A 261 8.25 -7.52 10.69
N ARG A 262 9.35 -8.29 10.68
CA ARG A 262 9.26 -9.76 10.77
C ARG A 262 8.53 -10.21 12.01
N ALA A 263 8.72 -9.62 13.19
CA ALA A 263 7.99 -10.05 14.39
C ALA A 263 6.47 -9.77 14.31
N ALA A 264 6.07 -8.71 13.61
CA ALA A 264 4.66 -8.42 13.31
C ALA A 264 4.08 -9.39 12.27
N GLU A 265 4.89 -9.79 11.28
CA GLU A 265 4.50 -10.69 10.19
C GLU A 265 4.59 -12.19 10.58
N GLU A 266 5.60 -12.59 11.34
CA GLU A 266 5.97 -13.96 11.68
C GLU A 266 5.28 -14.50 12.93
N ALA A 267 4.36 -13.77 13.59
CA ALA A 267 3.65 -14.22 14.79
C ALA A 267 3.43 -15.77 14.79
N PRO A 268 4.30 -16.56 15.45
CA PRO A 268 4.32 -17.99 15.21
C PRO A 268 3.15 -18.62 15.95
N GLY A 269 2.41 -19.48 15.26
CA GLY A 269 1.71 -20.55 15.97
C GLY A 269 2.73 -21.46 16.64
N PRO A 270 2.46 -21.95 17.86
CA PRO A 270 3.42 -22.78 18.56
C PRO A 270 3.69 -24.05 17.73
N ALA A 271 4.97 -24.42 17.70
CA ALA A 271 5.49 -25.57 17.02
C ALA A 271 4.62 -26.81 17.27
N VAL A 272 4.27 -27.50 16.19
CA VAL A 272 3.74 -28.87 16.27
C VAL A 272 4.77 -29.68 17.05
N ALA A 273 4.45 -30.00 18.29
CA ALA A 273 5.16 -31.01 19.04
C ALA A 273 5.02 -32.30 18.22
N ALA A 274 6.14 -32.79 17.69
CA ALA A 274 6.21 -34.11 17.11
C ALA A 274 5.85 -35.11 18.21
N THR A 275 4.65 -35.68 18.10
CA THR A 275 4.24 -36.92 18.77
C THR A 275 4.17 -38.01 17.73
#